data_AF-A0A099KBV8-F1
#
_entry.id   AF-A0A099KBV8-F1
#
_cell.length_a   1.000
_cell.length_b   1.000
_cell.length_c   1.000
_cell.angle_alpha   90.00
_cell.angle_beta   90.00
_cell.angle_gamma   90.00
#
_symmetry.space_group_name_H-M   'P 1'
#
loop_
_entity.id
_entity.type
_entity.pdbx_description
1 polymer ?
#
loop_
_entity_poly.entity_id
_entity_poly.type
_entity_poly.pdbx_seq_one_letter_code
_entity_poly.pdbx_strand_id
1 'polypeptide(L)'
;MSFKSWKSYWEFSNSVHNKLRYILDEESKNFLNAIIDTCEDRTTILEKDSLLWRAQNGHALRPYYQEDPDTNEQIHVDDLVYPFPYARMKPLVDSASEGRASAKGIPCLYVATDKETAMSEVRPWLASIMSVGQFKLKKDLKIIVFATDKKVSKTAFHFKEPSEDKKIESVWFHIDQAFSKPTKASDQKSDYAPTQIISEFIKSKGYDGIAYRSSLGTGHNIALFDLEAADIINCFTYSAESINFEFEEVREY
;
A
#
# COMPACT_ATOMS: atom_id res chain seq x y z
N MET A 1 -25.17 4.04 -10.55
CA MET A 1 -25.68 4.96 -9.50
C MET A 1 -24.48 5.57 -8.79
N SER A 2 -24.49 6.87 -8.51
CA SER A 2 -23.38 7.54 -7.82
C SER A 2 -23.51 7.46 -6.30
N PHE A 3 -22.52 7.96 -5.56
CA PHE A 3 -22.54 8.03 -4.10
C PHE A 3 -23.76 8.79 -3.57
N LYS A 4 -24.30 8.33 -2.44
CA LYS A 4 -25.48 8.95 -1.82
C LYS A 4 -25.16 10.33 -1.23
N SER A 5 -24.00 10.45 -0.58
CA SER A 5 -23.55 11.68 0.06
C SER A 5 -22.01 11.77 0.03
N TRP A 6 -21.47 12.98 0.20
CA TRP A 6 -20.03 13.19 0.42
C TRP A 6 -19.51 12.44 1.66
N LYS A 7 -20.43 12.08 2.58
CA LYS A 7 -20.17 11.28 3.79
C LYS A 7 -20.21 9.77 3.57
N SER A 8 -20.53 9.28 2.37
CA SER A 8 -20.82 7.84 2.18
C SER A 8 -19.69 6.90 2.62
N TYR A 9 -18.41 7.30 2.49
CA TYR A 9 -17.30 6.50 3.05
C TYR A 9 -17.37 6.40 4.58
N TRP A 10 -17.68 7.50 5.27
CA TRP A 10 -17.79 7.52 6.74
C TRP A 10 -18.96 6.66 7.22
N GLU A 11 -20.09 6.72 6.53
CA GLU A 11 -21.27 5.90 6.83
C GLU A 11 -20.97 4.40 6.65
N PHE A 12 -20.34 4.04 5.52
CA PHE A 12 -19.86 2.69 5.24
C PHE A 12 -18.87 2.21 6.31
N SER A 13 -17.83 3.00 6.58
CA SER A 13 -16.81 2.67 7.57
C SER A 13 -17.42 2.50 8.96
N ASN A 14 -18.34 3.36 9.38
CA ASN A 14 -19.04 3.23 10.64
C ASN A 14 -19.90 1.96 10.71
N SER A 15 -20.59 1.58 9.62
CA SER A 15 -21.37 0.34 9.57
C SER A 15 -20.47 -0.90 9.71
N VAL A 16 -19.36 -0.95 8.97
CA VAL A 16 -18.38 -2.05 9.03
C VAL A 16 -17.74 -2.20 10.41
N HIS A 17 -17.46 -1.07 11.07
CA HIS A 17 -16.86 -1.10 12.41
C HIS A 17 -17.87 -1.50 13.49
N ASN A 18 -19.09 -0.98 13.46
CA ASN A 18 -19.98 -0.97 14.63
C ASN A 18 -21.32 -1.70 14.42
N LYS A 19 -21.63 -2.17 13.21
CA LYS A 19 -22.91 -2.81 12.88
C LYS A 19 -22.71 -4.16 12.20
N LEU A 20 -22.40 -4.16 10.91
CA LEU A 20 -22.40 -5.34 10.06
C LEU A 20 -21.12 -5.38 9.21
N ARG A 21 -20.20 -6.27 9.60
CA ARG A 21 -18.92 -6.45 8.91
C ARG A 21 -18.97 -7.52 7.83
N TYR A 22 -19.61 -8.65 8.11
CA TYR A 22 -19.57 -9.82 7.24
C TYR A 22 -20.77 -9.92 6.28
N ILE A 23 -21.93 -9.42 6.72
CA ILE A 23 -23.16 -9.38 5.92
C ILE A 23 -23.55 -7.92 5.77
N LEU A 24 -23.02 -7.26 4.75
CA LEU A 24 -23.21 -5.83 4.55
C LEU A 24 -24.70 -5.47 4.38
N ASP A 25 -25.10 -4.35 4.96
CA ASP A 25 -26.41 -3.75 4.68
C ASP A 25 -26.50 -3.20 3.25
N GLU A 26 -27.72 -2.91 2.79
CA GLU A 26 -27.97 -2.42 1.43
C GLU A 26 -27.27 -1.09 1.14
N GLU A 27 -27.13 -0.21 2.13
CA GLU A 27 -26.44 1.07 1.97
C GLU A 27 -24.94 0.88 1.72
N SER A 28 -24.32 -0.04 2.45
CA SER A 28 -22.91 -0.43 2.30
C SER A 28 -22.66 -1.12 0.96
N LYS A 29 -23.57 -1.98 0.50
CA LYS A 29 -23.51 -2.57 -0.85
C LYS A 29 -23.63 -1.50 -1.94
N ASN A 30 -24.56 -0.56 -1.77
CA ASN A 30 -24.74 0.55 -2.71
C ASN A 30 -23.50 1.45 -2.76
N PHE A 31 -22.87 1.72 -1.62
CA PHE A 31 -21.59 2.42 -1.58
C PHE A 31 -20.50 1.70 -2.38
N LEU A 32 -20.34 0.38 -2.18
CA LEU A 32 -19.36 -0.41 -2.92
C LEU A 32 -19.65 -0.39 -4.43
N ASN A 33 -20.91 -0.59 -4.85
CA ASN A 33 -21.27 -0.49 -6.27
C ASN A 33 -20.99 0.92 -6.84
N ALA A 34 -21.23 1.98 -6.07
CA ALA A 34 -20.93 3.35 -6.48
C ALA A 34 -19.43 3.61 -6.70
N ILE A 35 -18.52 2.87 -6.02
CA ILE A 35 -17.08 2.91 -6.32
C ILE A 35 -16.85 2.51 -7.78
N ILE A 36 -17.44 1.41 -8.23
CA ILE A 36 -17.26 0.90 -9.60
C ILE A 36 -17.93 1.83 -10.62
N ASP A 37 -19.14 2.30 -10.31
CA ASP A 37 -19.88 3.19 -11.19
C ASP A 37 -19.21 4.56 -11.38
N THR A 38 -18.27 4.95 -10.50
CA THR A 38 -17.59 6.27 -10.53
C THR A 38 -16.08 6.18 -10.71
N CYS A 39 -15.52 5.00 -11.01
CA CYS A 39 -14.07 4.80 -11.14
C CYS A 39 -13.53 4.92 -12.57
N GLU A 40 -14.36 5.21 -13.57
CA GLU A 40 -13.96 5.25 -14.99
C GLU A 40 -12.76 6.20 -15.22
N ASP A 41 -12.88 7.46 -14.78
CA ASP A 41 -11.81 8.47 -14.86
C ASP A 41 -10.62 8.22 -13.90
N ARG A 42 -10.66 7.14 -13.13
CA ARG A 42 -9.68 6.78 -12.09
C ARG A 42 -9.04 5.42 -12.35
N THR A 43 -9.41 4.78 -13.44
CA THR A 43 -8.81 3.51 -13.85
C THR A 43 -7.59 3.81 -14.69
N THR A 44 -6.49 3.11 -14.40
CA THR A 44 -5.28 3.17 -15.24
C THR A 44 -4.79 1.76 -15.56
N ILE A 45 -4.03 1.65 -16.65
CA ILE A 45 -3.31 0.44 -17.01
C ILE A 45 -1.85 0.63 -16.61
N LEU A 46 -1.35 -0.26 -15.75
CA LEU A 46 0.08 -0.42 -15.59
C LEU A 46 0.57 -1.34 -16.69
N GLU A 47 1.29 -0.78 -17.65
CA GLU A 47 1.81 -1.50 -18.81
C GLU A 47 2.75 -2.63 -18.37
N LYS A 48 2.71 -3.75 -19.09
CA LYS A 48 3.70 -4.81 -18.99
C LYS A 48 5.11 -4.23 -19.02
N ASP A 49 6.03 -4.90 -18.31
CA ASP A 49 7.43 -4.49 -18.19
C ASP A 49 7.69 -3.21 -17.38
N SER A 50 6.65 -2.51 -16.91
CA SER A 50 6.78 -1.41 -15.95
C SER A 50 7.47 -1.87 -14.66
N LEU A 51 8.22 -0.94 -14.06
CA LEU A 51 9.01 -1.18 -12.87
C LEU A 51 8.32 -0.64 -11.63
N LEU A 52 8.24 -1.46 -10.60
CA LEU A 52 7.69 -1.14 -9.29
C LEU A 52 8.70 -1.52 -8.20
N TRP A 53 8.55 -0.95 -7.01
CA TRP A 53 9.54 -1.08 -5.95
C TRP A 53 8.93 -1.56 -4.65
N ARG A 54 9.67 -2.37 -3.89
CA ARG A 54 9.26 -2.81 -2.54
C ARG A 54 10.47 -2.84 -1.64
N ALA A 55 10.35 -2.31 -0.44
CA ALA A 55 11.38 -2.41 0.58
C ALA A 55 10.94 -3.35 1.72
N GLN A 56 11.92 -3.87 2.45
CA GLN A 56 11.75 -4.53 3.75
C GLN A 56 12.88 -4.10 4.68
N ASN A 57 12.56 -3.88 5.96
CA ASN A 57 13.59 -3.66 6.98
C ASN A 57 14.42 -4.92 7.19
N GLY A 58 15.74 -4.76 7.22
CA GLY A 58 16.71 -5.83 7.39
C GLY A 58 17.44 -6.23 6.11
N HIS A 59 18.35 -7.18 6.29
CA HIS A 59 19.26 -7.69 5.28
C HIS A 59 19.60 -9.15 5.57
N ALA A 60 20.15 -9.84 4.58
CA ALA A 60 20.81 -11.12 4.76
C ALA A 60 22.31 -10.91 5.02
N LEU A 61 22.93 -11.89 5.66
CA LEU A 61 24.38 -11.96 5.84
C LEU A 61 24.92 -13.08 4.95
N ARG A 62 26.06 -12.84 4.32
CA ARG A 62 26.78 -13.86 3.56
C ARG A 62 28.20 -13.98 4.13
N PRO A 63 28.59 -15.18 4.60
CA PRO A 63 29.95 -15.44 5.03
C PRO A 63 30.95 -15.13 3.91
N TYR A 64 31.98 -14.37 4.26
CA TYR A 64 33.11 -14.04 3.41
C TYR A 64 34.33 -14.78 3.90
N TYR A 65 34.95 -15.52 2.98
CA TYR A 65 36.13 -16.31 3.23
C TYR A 65 37.30 -15.74 2.43
N GLN A 66 38.49 -15.81 3.02
CA GLN A 66 39.74 -15.57 2.32
C GLN A 66 40.59 -16.83 2.37
N GLU A 67 41.34 -17.07 1.31
CA GLU A 67 42.31 -18.16 1.24
C GLU A 67 43.57 -17.74 1.99
N ASP A 68 44.00 -18.58 2.93
CA ASP A 68 45.28 -18.44 3.60
C ASP A 68 46.41 -18.68 2.58
N PRO A 69 47.31 -17.72 2.33
CA PRO A 69 48.36 -17.85 1.33
C PRO A 69 49.42 -18.91 1.67
N ASP A 70 49.55 -19.33 2.94
CA ASP A 70 50.53 -20.31 3.38
C ASP A 70 49.95 -21.74 3.43
N THR A 71 48.65 -21.87 3.73
CA THR A 71 48.00 -23.17 3.93
C THR A 71 46.97 -23.54 2.84
N ASN A 72 46.58 -22.59 1.99
CA ASN A 72 45.46 -22.66 1.03
C ASN A 72 44.10 -23.01 1.67
N GLU A 73 43.96 -22.84 2.98
CA GLU A 73 42.69 -23.07 3.69
C GLU A 73 41.76 -21.86 3.54
N GLN A 74 40.44 -22.11 3.43
CA GLN A 74 39.43 -21.05 3.40
C GLN A 74 39.08 -20.63 4.82
N ILE A 75 39.55 -19.45 5.23
CA ILE A 75 39.31 -18.88 6.55
C ILE A 75 38.09 -17.95 6.48
N HIS A 76 37.11 -18.13 7.37
CA HIS A 76 36.00 -17.18 7.54
C HIS A 76 36.55 -15.89 8.11
N VAL A 77 36.39 -14.78 7.38
CA VAL A 77 36.94 -13.48 7.74
C VAL A 77 35.86 -12.57 8.31
N ASP A 78 34.70 -12.53 7.69
CA ASP A 78 33.61 -11.63 8.07
C ASP A 78 32.26 -12.10 7.48
N ASP A 79 31.17 -11.45 7.89
CA ASP A 79 29.84 -11.61 7.30
C ASP A 79 29.43 -10.33 6.57
N LEU A 80 29.38 -10.40 5.24
CA LEU A 80 29.03 -9.25 4.41
C LEU A 80 27.51 -9.08 4.32
N VAL A 81 27.07 -7.83 4.28
CA VAL A 81 25.66 -7.46 4.15
C VAL A 81 25.19 -7.64 2.70
N TYR A 82 24.09 -8.37 2.53
CA TYR A 82 23.40 -8.58 1.26
C TYR A 82 21.91 -8.30 1.40
N PRO A 83 21.20 -7.94 0.32
CA PRO A 83 19.75 -7.82 0.40
C PRO A 83 19.12 -9.19 0.65
N PHE A 84 17.89 -9.19 1.15
CA PHE A 84 17.12 -10.41 1.26
C PHE A 84 16.98 -11.13 -0.09
N PRO A 85 16.92 -12.47 -0.07
CA PRO A 85 16.73 -13.26 -1.29
C PRO A 85 15.37 -12.98 -1.92
N TYR A 86 15.26 -13.17 -3.24
CA TYR A 86 14.06 -12.84 -4.00
C TYR A 86 12.79 -13.49 -3.42
N ALA A 87 12.88 -14.75 -2.99
CA ALA A 87 11.77 -15.47 -2.38
C ALA A 87 11.20 -14.76 -1.13
N ARG A 88 12.03 -14.09 -0.33
CA ARG A 88 11.60 -13.35 0.87
C ARG A 88 10.98 -11.99 0.54
N MET A 89 11.30 -11.45 -0.63
CA MET A 89 10.79 -10.14 -1.05
C MET A 89 9.33 -10.21 -1.53
N LYS A 90 8.80 -11.40 -1.86
CA LYS A 90 7.37 -11.65 -2.07
C LYS A 90 6.66 -12.06 -0.76
N PRO A 91 5.39 -11.68 -0.56
CA PRO A 91 4.57 -12.24 0.52
C PRO A 91 4.44 -13.76 0.41
N LEU A 92 4.31 -14.44 1.55
CA LEU A 92 3.97 -15.86 1.58
C LEU A 92 2.50 -16.07 1.20
N VAL A 93 2.24 -17.12 0.41
CA VAL A 93 0.88 -17.56 0.08
C VAL A 93 0.16 -17.93 1.37
N ASP A 94 -1.11 -17.52 1.50
CA ASP A 94 -2.00 -17.78 2.64
C ASP A 94 -1.50 -17.30 4.01
N SER A 95 -0.45 -16.46 4.05
CA SER A 95 0.20 -16.02 5.28
C SER A 95 0.40 -14.51 5.31
N ALA A 96 -0.71 -13.78 5.21
CA ALA A 96 -0.75 -12.33 5.39
C ALA A 96 -1.03 -11.93 6.84
N SER A 97 -0.23 -11.01 7.37
CA SER A 97 -0.65 -10.16 8.48
C SER A 97 -1.70 -9.16 8.01
N GLU A 98 -2.54 -8.66 8.91
CA GLU A 98 -3.50 -7.61 8.54
C GLU A 98 -2.77 -6.36 8.05
N GLY A 99 -3.17 -5.89 6.87
CA GLY A 99 -2.75 -4.64 6.27
C GLY A 99 -3.95 -3.88 5.71
N ARG A 100 -3.69 -2.72 5.10
CA ARG A 100 -4.74 -1.81 4.61
C ARG A 100 -5.66 -2.46 3.58
N ALA A 101 -5.08 -3.28 2.71
CA ALA A 101 -5.74 -3.98 1.62
C ALA A 101 -5.77 -5.50 1.85
N SER A 102 -4.76 -6.04 2.54
CA SER A 102 -4.68 -7.47 2.86
C SER A 102 -5.41 -7.79 4.17
N ALA A 103 -6.45 -8.62 4.08
CA ALA A 103 -7.01 -9.29 5.24
C ALA A 103 -6.07 -10.42 5.72
N LYS A 104 -6.21 -10.84 6.98
CA LYS A 104 -5.42 -11.94 7.52
C LYS A 104 -5.62 -13.21 6.67
N GLY A 105 -4.50 -13.80 6.21
CA GLY A 105 -4.52 -14.97 5.33
C GLY A 105 -4.79 -14.66 3.85
N ILE A 106 -5.06 -13.42 3.45
CA ILE A 106 -5.29 -13.03 2.05
C ILE A 106 -4.24 -11.98 1.64
N PRO A 107 -3.06 -12.41 1.20
CA PRO A 107 -1.94 -11.51 0.90
C PRO A 107 -2.17 -10.68 -0.37
N CYS A 108 -1.67 -9.45 -0.35
CA CYS A 108 -1.47 -8.60 -1.52
C CYS A 108 0.02 -8.28 -1.67
N LEU A 109 0.48 -8.11 -2.90
CA LEU A 109 1.82 -7.64 -3.18
C LEU A 109 1.82 -6.11 -3.13
N TYR A 110 2.23 -5.58 -1.98
CA TYR A 110 2.52 -4.16 -1.80
C TYR A 110 3.82 -3.77 -2.50
N VAL A 111 3.72 -2.77 -3.37
CA VAL A 111 4.81 -2.14 -4.11
C VAL A 111 4.54 -0.64 -4.22
N ALA A 112 5.50 0.14 -4.67
CA ALA A 112 5.39 1.57 -4.90
C ALA A 112 5.89 1.94 -6.30
N THR A 113 5.52 3.13 -6.77
CA THR A 113 5.93 3.68 -8.07
C THR A 113 7.42 4.00 -8.15
N ASP A 114 8.06 4.28 -7.03
CA ASP A 114 9.48 4.65 -6.93
C ASP A 114 10.14 4.06 -5.68
N LYS A 115 11.47 3.96 -5.72
CA LYS A 115 12.26 3.32 -4.66
C LYS A 115 12.23 4.11 -3.36
N GLU A 116 12.23 5.44 -3.43
CA GLU A 116 12.21 6.33 -2.27
C GLU A 116 10.91 6.14 -1.48
N THR A 117 9.77 6.13 -2.17
CA THR A 117 8.46 5.83 -1.57
C THR A 117 8.44 4.45 -0.93
N ALA A 118 8.95 3.42 -1.62
CA ALA A 118 9.03 2.07 -1.06
C ALA A 118 9.87 2.01 0.23
N MET A 119 11.03 2.68 0.26
CA MET A 119 11.91 2.75 1.43
C MET A 119 11.28 3.57 2.57
N SER A 120 10.61 4.67 2.27
CA SER A 120 9.93 5.48 3.29
C SER A 120 8.79 4.73 3.97
N GLU A 121 8.04 3.90 3.24
CA GLU A 121 6.91 3.14 3.80
C GLU A 121 7.31 2.11 4.86
N VAL A 122 8.54 1.56 4.80
CA VAL A 122 9.04 0.64 5.84
C VAL A 122 9.51 1.37 7.10
N ARG A 123 9.50 2.71 7.11
CA ARG A 123 9.82 3.56 8.27
C ARG A 123 11.15 3.16 8.92
N PRO A 124 12.26 3.24 8.17
CA PRO A 124 13.55 2.83 8.69
C PRO A 124 13.96 3.70 9.89
N TRP A 125 14.63 3.07 10.84
CA TRP A 125 15.37 3.79 11.88
C TRP A 125 16.67 4.33 11.29
N LEU A 126 17.24 5.37 11.91
CA LEU A 126 18.54 5.90 11.52
C LEU A 126 19.60 4.78 11.59
N ALA A 127 20.46 4.71 10.57
CA ALA A 127 21.45 3.66 10.36
C ALA A 127 20.90 2.22 10.21
N SER A 128 19.57 2.05 10.07
CA SER A 128 19.01 0.74 9.76
C SER A 128 19.22 0.40 8.29
N ILE A 129 19.52 -0.88 8.05
CA ILE A 129 19.72 -1.44 6.72
C ILE A 129 18.40 -2.00 6.20
N MET A 130 18.11 -1.75 4.94
CA MET A 130 16.93 -2.22 4.23
C MET A 130 17.30 -2.99 2.98
N SER A 131 16.47 -3.97 2.64
CA SER A 131 16.49 -4.67 1.37
C SER A 131 15.43 -4.07 0.45
N VAL A 132 15.81 -3.66 -0.75
CA VAL A 132 14.93 -3.02 -1.72
C VAL A 132 14.90 -3.84 -3.00
N GLY A 133 13.73 -4.34 -3.37
CA GLY A 133 13.49 -5.12 -4.56
C GLY A 133 12.89 -4.27 -5.67
N GLN A 134 13.41 -4.45 -6.88
CA GLN A 134 12.81 -3.94 -8.12
C GLN A 134 12.00 -5.06 -8.77
N PHE A 135 10.73 -4.79 -9.00
CA PHE A 135 9.76 -5.70 -9.57
C PHE A 135 9.41 -5.25 -10.98
N LYS A 136 9.26 -6.20 -11.90
CA LYS A 136 8.86 -5.98 -13.28
C LYS A 136 7.52 -6.64 -13.53
N LEU A 137 6.57 -5.91 -14.08
CA LEU A 137 5.23 -6.43 -14.37
C LEU A 137 5.27 -7.46 -15.52
N LYS A 138 4.53 -8.56 -15.36
CA LYS A 138 4.50 -9.66 -16.35
C LYS A 138 3.47 -9.45 -17.46
N LYS A 139 2.43 -8.65 -17.17
CA LYS A 139 1.30 -8.35 -18.04
C LYS A 139 0.78 -6.96 -17.70
N ASP A 140 -0.09 -6.44 -18.55
CA ASP A 140 -0.83 -5.21 -18.28
C ASP A 140 -1.77 -5.45 -17.10
N LEU A 141 -1.80 -4.51 -16.15
CA LEU A 141 -2.63 -4.61 -14.94
C LEU A 141 -3.62 -3.45 -14.91
N LYS A 142 -4.91 -3.77 -14.82
CA LYS A 142 -5.97 -2.76 -14.68
C LYS A 142 -6.18 -2.45 -13.21
N ILE A 143 -5.85 -1.23 -12.80
CA ILE A 143 -5.94 -0.81 -11.40
C ILE A 143 -6.83 0.42 -11.22
N ILE A 144 -7.35 0.62 -10.01
CA ILE A 144 -8.07 1.85 -9.62
C ILE A 144 -7.15 2.75 -8.81
N VAL A 145 -7.06 4.03 -9.18
CA VAL A 145 -6.26 5.05 -8.50
C VAL A 145 -7.15 5.95 -7.64
N PHE A 146 -7.02 5.87 -6.31
CA PHE A 146 -7.85 6.63 -5.38
C PHE A 146 -7.47 8.12 -5.34
N ALA A 147 -6.17 8.41 -5.37
CA ALA A 147 -5.63 9.77 -5.47
C ALA A 147 -5.10 10.07 -6.88
N THR A 148 -5.85 10.86 -7.63
CA THR A 148 -5.35 11.50 -8.86
C THR A 148 -4.51 12.73 -8.51
N ASP A 149 -3.60 13.13 -9.40
CA ASP A 149 -2.76 14.35 -9.24
C ASP A 149 -3.53 15.67 -9.33
N LYS A 150 -4.83 15.60 -9.63
CA LYS A 150 -5.72 16.76 -9.53
C LYS A 150 -5.67 17.27 -8.09
N LYS A 151 -5.47 18.58 -7.92
CA LYS A 151 -5.46 19.27 -6.62
C LYS A 151 -6.82 19.12 -5.94
N VAL A 152 -7.01 18.01 -5.23
CA VAL A 152 -8.16 17.85 -4.36
C VAL A 152 -8.01 18.87 -3.23
N SER A 153 -9.07 19.63 -2.98
CA SER A 153 -9.15 20.53 -1.82
C SER A 153 -8.69 19.78 -0.57
N LYS A 154 -7.73 20.37 0.19
CA LYS A 154 -7.19 19.77 1.43
C LYS A 154 -8.28 19.50 2.49
N THR A 155 -9.49 20.00 2.28
CA THR A 155 -10.69 19.77 3.10
C THR A 155 -11.86 19.35 2.20
N ALA A 156 -12.32 18.11 2.39
CA ALA A 156 -13.52 17.54 1.76
C ALA A 156 -14.74 17.59 2.71
N PHE A 157 -14.80 18.61 3.57
CA PHE A 157 -15.90 18.82 4.50
C PHE A 157 -16.86 19.86 3.95
N HIS A 158 -18.13 19.47 3.81
CA HIS A 158 -19.17 20.35 3.28
C HIS A 158 -20.31 20.49 4.31
N PHE A 159 -20.75 21.72 4.57
CA PHE A 159 -21.88 21.98 5.48
C PHE A 159 -23.22 21.46 4.94
N LYS A 160 -23.34 21.37 3.61
CA LYS A 160 -24.50 20.85 2.88
C LYS A 160 -24.01 19.89 1.79
N GLU A 161 -24.91 19.09 1.22
CA GLU A 161 -24.55 18.21 0.11
C GLU A 161 -24.03 19.05 -1.08
N PRO A 162 -22.79 18.82 -1.54
CA PRO A 162 -22.22 19.59 -2.65
C PRO A 162 -22.79 19.11 -4.00
N SER A 163 -22.31 19.70 -5.10
CA SER A 163 -22.60 19.18 -6.44
C SER A 163 -22.11 17.74 -6.62
N GLU A 164 -22.66 17.03 -7.59
CA GLU A 164 -22.33 15.62 -7.87
C GLU A 164 -20.82 15.39 -8.03
N ASP A 165 -20.15 16.22 -8.82
CA ASP A 165 -18.69 16.11 -9.06
C ASP A 165 -17.89 16.29 -7.77
N LYS A 166 -18.25 17.30 -6.96
CA LYS A 166 -17.58 17.56 -5.67
C LYS A 166 -17.87 16.47 -4.66
N LYS A 167 -19.06 15.88 -4.69
CA LYS A 167 -19.44 14.75 -3.84
C LYS A 167 -18.56 13.53 -4.17
N ILE A 168 -18.46 13.18 -5.46
CA ILE A 168 -17.61 12.09 -5.94
C ILE A 168 -16.15 12.34 -5.54
N GLU A 169 -15.63 13.53 -5.82
CA GLU A 169 -14.26 13.92 -5.43
C GLU A 169 -14.03 13.76 -3.92
N SER A 170 -14.99 14.19 -3.10
CA SER A 170 -14.89 14.13 -1.64
C SER A 170 -14.90 12.70 -1.12
N VAL A 171 -15.72 11.81 -1.69
CA VAL A 171 -15.74 10.40 -1.31
C VAL A 171 -14.45 9.70 -1.68
N TRP A 172 -13.93 9.92 -2.90
CA TRP A 172 -12.65 9.36 -3.31
C TRP A 172 -11.48 9.87 -2.47
N PHE A 173 -11.51 11.15 -2.07
CA PHE A 173 -10.56 11.69 -1.10
C PHE A 173 -10.62 10.97 0.24
N HIS A 174 -11.82 10.70 0.76
CA HIS A 174 -11.97 9.96 2.02
C HIS A 174 -11.48 8.52 1.92
N ILE A 175 -11.72 7.84 0.79
CA ILE A 175 -11.17 6.50 0.52
C ILE A 175 -9.64 6.57 0.48
N ASP A 176 -9.06 7.47 -0.33
CA ASP A 176 -7.60 7.64 -0.39
C ASP A 176 -6.98 7.92 0.98
N GLN A 177 -7.59 8.82 1.77
CA GLN A 177 -7.14 9.13 3.12
C GLN A 177 -7.19 7.91 4.04
N ALA A 178 -8.21 7.06 3.92
CA ALA A 178 -8.28 5.83 4.70
C ALA A 178 -7.18 4.84 4.34
N PHE A 179 -6.86 4.74 3.06
CA PHE A 179 -5.73 3.92 2.59
C PHE A 179 -4.37 4.56 2.84
N SER A 180 -4.28 5.87 3.03
CA SER A 180 -3.00 6.62 3.17
C SER A 180 -2.64 6.91 4.62
N LYS A 181 -3.60 7.06 5.53
CA LYS A 181 -3.32 7.39 6.93
C LYS A 181 -2.62 6.24 7.66
N PRO A 182 -1.56 6.53 8.43
CA PRO A 182 -1.02 5.59 9.40
C PRO A 182 -2.11 5.25 10.41
N THR A 183 -2.63 4.02 10.40
CA THR A 183 -3.40 3.55 11.55
C THR A 183 -2.41 3.14 12.63
N LYS A 184 -2.65 3.60 13.86
CA LYS A 184 -2.02 2.98 15.02
C LYS A 184 -2.68 1.61 15.13
N ALA A 185 -1.89 0.54 15.22
CA ALA A 185 -2.44 -0.75 15.63
C ALA A 185 -3.02 -0.54 17.04
N SER A 186 -4.32 -0.27 17.12
CA SER A 186 -5.05 -0.20 18.38
C SER A 186 -5.72 -1.56 18.54
N ASP A 187 -5.49 -2.22 19.67
CA ASP A 187 -5.98 -3.57 19.93
C ASP A 187 -7.51 -3.68 19.97
N GLN A 188 -8.23 -2.55 19.93
CA GLN A 188 -9.69 -2.49 20.13
C GLN A 188 -10.51 -2.45 18.84
N LYS A 189 -9.93 -2.04 17.69
CA LYS A 189 -10.65 -1.95 16.41
C LYS A 189 -9.77 -2.45 15.26
N SER A 190 -10.35 -3.32 14.42
CA SER A 190 -9.75 -3.63 13.12
C SER A 190 -9.97 -2.42 12.20
N ASP A 191 -9.11 -1.41 12.35
CA ASP A 191 -9.18 -0.14 11.62
C ASP A 191 -9.06 -0.35 10.09
N TYR A 192 -8.59 -1.52 9.67
CA TYR A 192 -8.45 -1.91 8.26
C TYR A 192 -9.65 -2.61 7.67
N ALA A 193 -10.65 -3.02 8.45
CA ALA A 193 -11.80 -3.76 7.93
C ALA A 193 -12.50 -3.03 6.76
N PRO A 194 -12.78 -1.71 6.81
CA PRO A 194 -13.39 -1.02 5.67
C PRO A 194 -12.53 -1.04 4.41
N THR A 195 -11.22 -0.81 4.53
CA THR A 195 -10.30 -0.76 3.38
C THR A 195 -10.03 -2.15 2.80
N GLN A 196 -10.00 -3.19 3.63
CA GLN A 196 -9.93 -4.59 3.20
C GLN A 196 -11.18 -4.99 2.42
N ILE A 197 -12.38 -4.66 2.92
CA ILE A 197 -13.64 -4.94 2.22
C ILE A 197 -13.68 -4.22 0.87
N ILE A 198 -13.26 -2.96 0.79
CA ILE A 198 -13.15 -2.24 -0.48
C ILE A 198 -12.18 -2.96 -1.44
N SER A 199 -11.03 -3.41 -0.93
CA SER A 199 -10.00 -4.10 -1.74
C SER A 199 -10.52 -5.43 -2.29
N GLU A 200 -11.14 -6.26 -1.45
CA GLU A 200 -11.74 -7.53 -1.86
C GLU A 200 -12.90 -7.32 -2.84
N PHE A 201 -13.72 -6.29 -2.62
CA PHE A 201 -14.78 -5.96 -3.54
C PHE A 201 -14.24 -5.55 -4.91
N ILE A 202 -13.22 -4.67 -4.98
CA ILE A 202 -12.59 -4.27 -6.24
C ILE A 202 -11.94 -5.48 -6.93
N LYS A 203 -11.26 -6.36 -6.18
CA LYS A 203 -10.72 -7.63 -6.69
C LYS A 203 -11.82 -8.51 -7.30
N SER A 204 -12.98 -8.63 -6.63
CA SER A 204 -14.12 -9.42 -7.12
C SER A 204 -14.73 -8.90 -8.43
N LYS A 205 -14.47 -7.63 -8.76
CA LYS A 205 -14.91 -6.99 -10.01
C LYS A 205 -13.89 -7.13 -11.16
N GLY A 206 -12.80 -7.85 -10.94
CA GLY A 206 -11.81 -8.19 -11.98
C GLY A 206 -10.71 -7.15 -12.20
N TYR A 207 -10.51 -6.23 -11.26
CA TYR A 207 -9.33 -5.35 -11.25
C TYR A 207 -8.13 -6.10 -10.66
N ASP A 208 -6.92 -5.79 -11.13
CA ASP A 208 -5.68 -6.44 -10.70
C ASP A 208 -5.07 -5.80 -9.43
N GLY A 209 -5.52 -4.60 -9.06
CA GLY A 209 -5.00 -3.89 -7.89
C GLY A 209 -5.59 -2.50 -7.68
N ILE A 210 -5.07 -1.82 -6.67
CA ILE A 210 -5.44 -0.45 -6.29
C ILE A 210 -4.18 0.39 -6.03
N ALA A 211 -4.25 1.68 -6.33
CA ALA A 211 -3.22 2.66 -6.01
C ALA A 211 -3.77 3.77 -5.12
N TYR A 212 -2.98 4.19 -4.14
CA TYR A 212 -3.31 5.26 -3.20
C TYR A 212 -2.05 6.07 -2.86
N ARG A 213 -2.24 7.29 -2.38
CA ARG A 213 -1.12 8.20 -2.12
C ARG A 213 -0.22 7.66 -1.00
N SER A 214 1.10 7.81 -1.14
CA SER A 214 1.98 7.60 0.02
C SER A 214 1.87 8.77 0.99
N SER A 215 1.82 8.47 2.30
CA SER A 215 1.94 9.49 3.34
C SER A 215 3.39 9.83 3.68
N LEU A 216 4.35 9.08 3.14
CA LEU A 216 5.78 9.11 3.51
C LEU A 216 6.71 9.33 2.31
N GLY A 217 6.16 9.35 1.09
CA GLY A 217 6.87 9.61 -0.16
C GLY A 217 6.01 10.43 -1.12
N THR A 218 6.60 10.84 -2.23
CA THR A 218 5.91 11.64 -3.27
C THR A 218 5.15 10.79 -4.28
N GLY A 219 5.41 9.48 -4.32
CA GLY A 219 4.75 8.54 -5.22
C GLY A 219 3.48 7.91 -4.67
N HIS A 220 3.06 6.83 -5.33
CA HIS A 220 1.88 6.05 -4.95
C HIS A 220 2.29 4.68 -4.44
N ASN A 221 1.55 4.23 -3.43
CA ASN A 221 1.51 2.84 -3.02
C ASN A 221 0.53 2.08 -3.89
N ILE A 222 0.89 0.86 -4.25
CA ILE A 222 0.08 -0.04 -5.06
C ILE A 222 -0.05 -1.36 -4.31
N ALA A 223 -1.28 -1.84 -4.15
CA ALA A 223 -1.56 -3.19 -3.70
C ALA A 223 -2.04 -4.02 -4.90
N LEU A 224 -1.19 -4.95 -5.35
CA LEU A 224 -1.54 -5.92 -6.38
C LEU A 224 -2.19 -7.14 -5.74
N PHE A 225 -3.31 -7.57 -6.30
CA PHE A 225 -4.13 -8.65 -5.73
C PHE A 225 -3.65 -10.06 -6.08
N ASP A 226 -2.74 -10.16 -7.05
CA ASP A 226 -2.04 -11.37 -7.46
C ASP A 226 -0.54 -11.21 -7.14
N LEU A 227 0.00 -12.13 -6.34
CA LEU A 227 1.41 -12.13 -5.92
C LEU A 227 2.36 -12.45 -7.08
N GLU A 228 1.83 -13.08 -8.13
CA GLU A 228 2.58 -13.44 -9.32
C GLU A 228 2.44 -12.41 -10.43
N ALA A 229 1.76 -11.29 -10.21
CA ALA A 229 1.62 -10.22 -11.21
C ALA A 229 2.95 -9.54 -11.59
N ALA A 230 3.95 -9.61 -10.71
CA ALA A 230 5.26 -9.00 -10.89
C ALA A 230 6.39 -9.91 -10.40
N ASP A 231 7.49 -9.93 -11.14
CA ASP A 231 8.69 -10.71 -10.80
C ASP A 231 9.81 -9.78 -10.36
N ILE A 232 10.59 -10.23 -9.38
CA ILE A 232 11.76 -9.49 -8.89
C ILE A 232 12.88 -9.67 -9.90
N ILE A 233 13.44 -8.55 -10.36
CA ILE A 233 14.56 -8.56 -11.32
C ILE A 233 15.87 -8.11 -10.67
N ASN A 234 15.81 -7.32 -9.59
CA ASN A 234 16.97 -6.84 -8.86
C ASN A 234 16.66 -6.70 -7.37
N CYS A 235 17.68 -6.85 -6.52
CA CYS A 235 17.62 -6.49 -5.11
C CYS A 235 18.86 -5.70 -4.71
N PHE A 236 18.65 -4.71 -3.84
CA PHE A 236 19.65 -3.76 -3.41
C PHE A 236 19.62 -3.61 -1.89
N THR A 237 20.78 -3.29 -1.31
CA THR A 237 20.90 -2.93 0.10
C THR A 237 21.01 -1.41 0.22
N TYR A 238 20.23 -0.82 1.12
CA TYR A 238 20.32 0.60 1.47
C TYR A 238 20.48 0.78 2.97
N SER A 239 21.12 1.87 3.40
CA SER A 239 21.16 2.30 4.79
C SER A 239 20.47 3.66 4.91
N ALA A 240 19.68 3.84 5.96
CA ALA A 240 19.05 5.13 6.25
C ALA A 240 20.07 6.10 6.90
N GLU A 241 20.59 7.04 6.12
CA GLU A 241 21.64 7.97 6.59
C GLU A 241 21.08 9.22 7.31
N SER A 242 19.85 9.63 7.01
CA SER A 242 19.21 10.78 7.65
C SER A 242 17.69 10.63 7.70
N ILE A 243 17.05 11.24 8.70
CA ILE A 243 15.59 11.30 8.84
C ILE A 243 15.21 12.75 9.13
N ASN A 244 14.36 13.32 8.28
CA ASN A 244 13.82 14.66 8.45
C ASN A 244 12.41 14.56 9.03
N PHE A 245 12.19 15.16 10.21
CA PHE A 245 10.87 15.27 10.81
C PHE A 245 10.34 16.69 10.67
N GLU A 246 9.12 16.81 10.15
CA GLU A 246 8.36 18.06 10.15
C GLU A 246 7.26 17.96 11.21
N PHE A 247 7.12 19.01 12.01
CA PHE A 247 6.15 19.08 13.11
C PHE A 247 5.18 20.24 12.89
N GLU A 248 3.89 19.99 13.11
CA GLU A 248 2.84 20.99 13.10
C GLU A 248 2.12 21.00 14.45
N GLU A 249 1.82 22.18 14.99
CA GLU A 249 1.03 22.33 16.20
C GLU A 249 -0.43 21.95 15.91
N VAL A 250 -0.93 20.93 16.62
CA VAL A 250 -2.34 20.53 16.53
C VAL A 250 -3.16 21.53 17.36
N ARG A 251 -3.98 22.34 16.69
CA ARG A 251 -4.89 23.26 17.37
C ARG A 251 -5.96 22.48 18.14
N GLU A 252 -6.01 22.70 19.45
CA GLU A 252 -7.09 22.23 20.30
C GLU A 252 -8.33 23.13 20.08
N TYR A 253 -9.47 22.51 19.74
CA TYR A 253 -10.78 23.17 19.60
C TYR A 253 -11.79 22.47 20.50
#